data_AF-A0A970SFG3-F1
#
_entry.id   AF-A0A970SFG3-F1
#
_cell.length_a   1.000
_cell.length_b   1.000
_cell.length_c   1.000
_cell.angle_alpha   90.00
_cell.angle_beta   90.00
_cell.angle_gamma   90.00
#
_symmetry.space_group_name_H-M   'P 1'
#
loop_
_entity.id
_entity.type
_entity.pdbx_description
1 polymer ?
#
loop_
_entity_poly.entity_id
_entity_poly.type
_entity_poly.pdbx_seq_one_letter_code
_entity_poly.pdbx_strand_id
1 'polypeptide(L)'
;MERIKAFLKRKDVVISARRYGIDAMSAMAQGLFCSLLIGTILNTIGTQAGLPFLVKIGEYASKMSGPAMAVAIGYALKCPPLVLFSLAAVGWSANDLGKAGGPLAVLIIAIIAAEIGKTVSKETKVDILVTPLVTIFSGVALSMLIAPAIGTAASSVGQIVMWATDQQPLFMGIVVSVTVGIALTLPIS
;
A
#
# COMPACT_ATOMS: atom_id res chain seq x y z
N MET A 1 21.25 -15.65 20.51
CA MET A 1 19.92 -15.69 19.86
C MET A 1 18.77 -15.23 20.76
N GLU A 2 18.78 -15.53 22.07
CA GLU A 2 17.72 -15.11 23.01
C GLU A 2 17.51 -13.59 23.11
N ARG A 3 18.60 -12.80 23.17
CA ARG A 3 18.52 -11.32 23.23
C ARG A 3 17.80 -10.69 22.02
N ILE A 4 18.03 -11.22 20.81
CA ILE A 4 17.38 -10.74 19.58
C ILE A 4 15.88 -11.12 19.58
N LYS A 5 15.55 -12.36 19.98
CA LYS A 5 14.14 -12.79 20.11
C LYS A 5 13.38 -11.97 21.17
N ALA A 6 14.03 -11.66 22.30
CA ALA A 6 13.44 -10.82 23.35
C ALA A 6 13.24 -9.37 22.88
N PHE A 7 14.15 -8.82 22.07
CA PHE A 7 14.03 -7.50 21.48
C PHE A 7 12.86 -7.43 20.48
N LEU A 8 12.79 -8.38 19.55
CA LEU A 8 11.69 -8.47 18.57
C LEU A 8 10.33 -8.62 19.25
N LYS A 9 10.25 -9.42 20.32
CA LYS A 9 9.03 -9.58 21.13
C LYS A 9 8.65 -8.32 21.90
N ARG A 10 9.61 -7.53 22.39
CA ARG A 10 9.35 -6.21 23.00
C ARG A 10 8.85 -5.18 22.00
N LYS A 11 9.32 -5.24 20.76
CA LYS A 11 8.93 -4.33 19.67
C LYS A 11 7.69 -4.79 18.90
N ASP A 12 7.07 -5.89 19.32
CA ASP A 12 5.94 -6.55 18.66
C ASP A 12 6.19 -6.86 17.17
N VAL A 13 7.44 -7.16 16.83
CA VAL A 13 7.87 -7.62 15.50
C VAL A 13 7.69 -9.12 15.46
N VAL A 14 6.54 -9.56 14.96
CA VAL A 14 6.25 -10.99 14.77
C VAL A 14 6.23 -11.26 13.27
N ILE A 15 7.34 -11.81 12.77
CA ILE A 15 7.43 -12.28 11.39
C ILE A 15 6.54 -13.51 11.27
N SER A 16 5.30 -13.29 10.82
CA SER A 16 4.31 -14.34 10.60
C SER A 16 3.64 -14.11 9.26
N ALA A 17 3.56 -15.17 8.45
CA ALA A 17 2.85 -15.16 7.17
C ALA A 17 1.39 -14.74 7.34
N ARG A 18 0.77 -15.03 8.50
CA ARG A 18 -0.59 -14.56 8.82
C ARG A 18 -0.63 -13.03 9.02
N ARG A 19 0.35 -12.47 9.73
CA ARG A 19 0.36 -11.04 10.06
C ARG A 19 0.67 -10.15 8.84
N TYR A 20 1.64 -10.55 8.03
CA TYR A 20 2.02 -9.80 6.83
C TYR A 20 1.17 -10.14 5.61
N GLY A 21 0.77 -11.40 5.46
CA GLY A 21 -0.02 -11.85 4.33
C GLY A 21 -1.52 -11.59 4.51
N ILE A 22 -2.09 -11.89 5.67
CA ILE A 22 -3.55 -11.83 5.86
C ILE A 22 -3.95 -10.54 6.56
N ASP A 23 -3.41 -10.25 7.74
CA ASP A 23 -3.86 -9.13 8.56
C ASP A 23 -3.53 -7.77 7.90
N ALA A 24 -2.29 -7.61 7.40
CA ALA A 24 -1.88 -6.39 6.71
C ALA A 24 -2.62 -6.19 5.38
N MET A 25 -2.83 -7.26 4.60
CA MET A 25 -3.57 -7.20 3.33
C MET A 25 -5.06 -6.87 3.57
N SER A 26 -5.67 -7.47 4.59
CA SER A 26 -7.06 -7.19 4.97
C SER A 26 -7.23 -5.75 5.44
N ALA A 27 -6.28 -5.24 6.24
CA ALA A 27 -6.32 -3.84 6.69
C ALA A 27 -6.06 -2.85 5.55
N MET A 28 -5.15 -3.16 4.62
CA MET A 28 -4.94 -2.37 3.41
C MET A 28 -6.24 -2.21 2.61
N ALA A 29 -7.01 -3.29 2.42
CA ALA A 29 -8.30 -3.24 1.75
C ALA A 29 -9.27 -2.26 2.45
N GLN A 30 -9.31 -2.27 3.80
CA GLN A 30 -10.08 -1.28 4.57
C GLN A 30 -9.61 0.16 4.30
N GLY A 31 -8.29 0.39 4.26
CA GLY A 31 -7.72 1.69 3.92
C GLY A 31 -8.13 2.17 2.52
N LEU A 32 -8.13 1.28 1.54
CA LEU A 32 -8.52 1.55 0.16
C LEU A 32 -10.03 1.80 0.03
N PHE A 33 -10.86 1.07 0.80
CA PHE A 33 -12.30 1.30 0.85
C PHE A 33 -12.64 2.69 1.41
N CYS A 34 -12.05 3.06 2.55
CA CYS A 34 -12.33 4.34 3.21
C CYS A 34 -11.85 5.56 2.39
N SER A 35 -10.89 5.38 1.48
CA SER A 35 -10.28 6.47 0.71
C SER A 35 -10.68 6.45 -0.77
N LEU A 36 -10.19 5.45 -1.51
CA LEU A 36 -10.38 5.36 -2.95
C LEU A 36 -11.85 5.09 -3.31
N LEU A 37 -12.47 4.06 -2.73
CA LEU A 37 -13.84 3.67 -3.09
C LEU A 37 -14.85 4.76 -2.71
N ILE A 38 -14.77 5.31 -1.49
CA ILE A 38 -15.67 6.42 -1.12
C ILE A 38 -15.39 7.66 -1.98
N GLY A 39 -14.12 7.95 -2.29
CA GLY A 39 -13.75 9.05 -3.16
C GLY A 39 -14.31 8.92 -4.57
N THR A 40 -14.26 7.72 -5.18
CA THR A 40 -14.83 7.48 -6.51
C THR A 40 -16.36 7.53 -6.52
N ILE A 41 -17.02 7.07 -5.46
CA ILE A 41 -18.48 7.20 -5.32
C ILE A 41 -18.88 8.67 -5.28
N LEU A 42 -18.22 9.49 -4.44
CA LEU A 42 -18.50 10.92 -4.34
C LEU A 42 -18.22 11.66 -5.66
N ASN A 43 -17.13 11.30 -6.36
CA ASN A 43 -16.83 11.83 -7.69
C ASN A 43 -17.93 11.49 -8.69
N THR A 44 -18.40 10.24 -8.68
CA THR A 44 -19.44 9.77 -9.60
C THR A 44 -20.77 10.49 -9.36
N ILE A 45 -21.21 10.58 -8.09
CA ILE A 45 -22.43 11.30 -7.73
C ILE A 45 -22.29 12.78 -8.06
N GLY A 46 -21.15 13.40 -7.73
CA GLY A 46 -20.90 14.81 -8.01
C GLY A 46 -20.93 15.14 -9.49
N THR A 47 -20.37 14.26 -10.32
CA THR A 47 -20.36 14.41 -11.78
C THR A 47 -21.76 14.24 -12.35
N GLN A 48 -22.49 13.20 -11.94
CA GLN A 48 -23.85 12.94 -12.44
C GLN A 48 -24.87 13.99 -11.98
N ALA A 49 -24.73 14.50 -10.75
CA ALA A 49 -25.63 15.51 -10.19
C ALA A 49 -25.23 16.95 -10.57
N GLY A 50 -24.10 17.16 -11.26
CA GLY A 50 -23.58 18.49 -11.59
C GLY A 50 -23.20 19.30 -10.35
N LEU A 51 -22.67 18.65 -9.30
CA LEU A 51 -22.27 19.25 -8.03
C LEU A 51 -20.73 19.27 -7.89
N PRO A 52 -20.04 20.36 -8.29
CA PRO A 52 -18.58 20.41 -8.31
C PRO A 52 -17.92 20.28 -6.94
N PHE A 53 -18.64 20.66 -5.87
CA PHE A 53 -18.12 20.53 -4.51
C PHE A 53 -17.96 19.05 -4.12
N LEU A 54 -18.89 18.18 -4.55
CA LEU A 54 -18.87 16.76 -4.22
C LEU A 54 -17.71 16.05 -4.93
N VAL A 55 -17.45 16.46 -6.18
CA VAL A 55 -16.27 16.01 -6.95
C VAL A 55 -14.97 16.41 -6.25
N LYS A 56 -14.86 17.65 -5.76
CA LYS A 56 -13.66 18.06 -5.01
C LYS A 56 -13.44 17.22 -3.74
N ILE A 57 -14.49 16.90 -3.00
CA ILE A 57 -14.39 16.04 -1.81
C ILE A 57 -13.91 14.64 -2.20
N GLY A 58 -14.48 14.07 -3.27
CA GLY A 58 -14.08 12.75 -3.76
C GLY A 58 -12.63 12.70 -4.23
N GLU A 59 -12.16 13.74 -4.94
CA GLU A 59 -10.76 13.87 -5.35
C GLU A 59 -9.80 13.92 -4.16
N TYR A 60 -10.13 14.68 -3.10
CA TYR A 60 -9.29 14.70 -1.89
C TYR A 60 -9.22 13.32 -1.23
N ALA A 61 -10.34 12.60 -1.15
CA ALA A 61 -10.38 11.25 -0.58
C ALA A 61 -9.56 10.25 -1.41
N SER A 62 -9.73 10.24 -2.74
CA SER A 62 -9.02 9.32 -3.64
C SER A 62 -7.50 9.57 -3.67
N LYS A 63 -7.06 10.83 -3.59
CA LYS A 63 -5.62 11.19 -3.53
C LYS A 63 -4.92 10.66 -2.26
N MET A 64 -5.68 10.46 -1.19
CA MET A 64 -5.16 9.95 0.09
C MET A 64 -5.14 8.42 0.17
N SER A 65 -5.40 7.71 -0.93
CA SER A 65 -5.42 6.24 -0.98
C SER A 65 -4.09 5.61 -0.54
N GLY A 66 -2.95 6.06 -1.09
CA GLY A 66 -1.60 5.64 -0.67
C GLY A 66 -1.36 5.77 0.84
N PRO A 67 -1.50 6.99 1.41
CA PRO A 67 -1.42 7.21 2.85
C PRO A 67 -2.37 6.34 3.68
N ALA A 68 -3.64 6.25 3.29
CA ALA A 68 -4.67 5.51 4.02
C ALA A 68 -4.34 4.02 4.08
N MET A 69 -3.87 3.44 2.98
CA MET A 69 -3.39 2.05 2.92
C MET A 69 -2.21 1.81 3.88
N ALA A 70 -1.18 2.65 3.82
CA ALA A 70 0.01 2.48 4.66
C ALA A 70 -0.29 2.65 6.16
N VAL A 71 -1.16 3.60 6.51
CA VAL A 71 -1.63 3.79 7.88
C VAL A 71 -2.44 2.57 8.36
N ALA A 72 -3.33 2.03 7.53
CA ALA A 72 -4.10 0.85 7.87
C ALA A 72 -3.21 -0.40 8.07
N ILE A 73 -2.22 -0.59 7.21
CA ILE A 73 -1.18 -1.62 7.37
C ILE A 73 -0.43 -1.40 8.69
N GLY A 74 0.06 -0.19 8.94
CA GLY A 74 0.76 0.17 10.17
C GLY A 74 -0.06 -0.10 11.43
N TYR A 75 -1.37 0.17 11.38
CA TYR A 75 -2.31 -0.14 12.45
C TYR A 75 -2.46 -1.65 12.69
N ALA A 76 -2.63 -2.46 11.65
CA ALA A 76 -2.67 -3.92 11.76
C ALA A 76 -1.35 -4.50 12.30
N LEU A 77 -0.23 -3.87 11.94
CA LEU A 77 1.08 -4.18 12.48
C LEU A 77 1.30 -3.67 13.90
N LYS A 78 0.33 -2.99 14.52
CA LYS A 78 0.42 -2.40 15.87
C LYS A 78 1.62 -1.46 16.02
N CYS A 79 1.86 -0.63 15.01
CA CYS A 79 2.95 0.34 15.05
C CYS A 79 2.72 1.40 16.13
N PRO A 80 3.78 1.89 16.80
CA PRO A 80 3.66 3.03 17.69
C PRO A 80 3.24 4.30 16.91
N PRO A 81 2.61 5.28 17.56
CA PRO A 81 2.01 6.44 16.88
C PRO A 81 2.97 7.19 15.94
N LEU A 82 4.22 7.41 16.35
CA LEU A 82 5.22 8.11 15.54
C LEU A 82 5.53 7.38 14.22
N VAL A 83 5.61 6.05 14.25
CA VAL A 83 5.82 5.24 13.04
C VAL A 83 4.58 5.27 12.16
N LEU A 84 3.39 5.14 12.78
CA LEU A 84 2.11 5.13 12.07
C LEU A 84 1.86 6.43 11.31
N PHE A 85 2.14 7.59 11.91
CA PHE A 85 2.03 8.88 11.22
C PHE A 85 3.07 9.03 10.11
N SER A 86 4.27 8.50 10.32
CA SER A 86 5.35 8.54 9.33
C SER A 86 5.06 7.67 8.10
N LEU A 87 4.32 6.57 8.29
CA LEU A 87 3.90 5.68 7.20
C LEU A 87 2.97 6.38 6.20
N ALA A 88 2.29 7.47 6.57
CA ALA A 88 1.49 8.24 5.62
C ALA A 88 2.34 8.79 4.46
N ALA A 89 3.52 9.34 4.77
CA ALA A 89 4.45 9.85 3.77
C ALA A 89 5.06 8.70 2.93
N VAL A 90 5.40 7.59 3.58
CA VAL A 90 5.90 6.38 2.89
C VAL A 90 4.85 5.83 1.93
N GLY A 91 3.61 5.69 2.38
CA GLY A 91 2.48 5.20 1.58
C GLY A 91 2.16 6.08 0.39
N TRP A 92 2.24 7.41 0.55
CA TRP A 92 2.11 8.33 -0.57
C TRP A 92 3.19 8.09 -1.62
N SER A 93 4.47 8.08 -1.20
CA SER A 93 5.61 7.89 -2.11
C SER A 93 5.57 6.53 -2.83
N ALA A 94 5.21 5.45 -2.11
CA ALA A 94 5.16 4.11 -2.66
C ALA A 94 4.03 3.96 -3.68
N ASN A 95 2.86 4.56 -3.41
CA ASN A 95 1.73 4.52 -4.31
C ASN A 95 1.99 5.33 -5.59
N ASP A 96 2.54 6.54 -5.44
CA ASP A 96 2.84 7.43 -6.56
C ASP A 96 3.92 6.83 -7.48
N LEU A 97 5.02 6.34 -6.91
CA LEU A 97 6.11 5.73 -7.67
C LEU A 97 5.75 4.36 -8.24
N GLY A 98 4.84 3.63 -7.57
CA GLY A 98 4.35 2.31 -8.00
C GLY A 98 3.33 2.36 -9.15
N LYS A 99 2.67 3.50 -9.39
CA LYS A 99 1.66 3.68 -10.45
C LYS A 99 0.63 2.55 -10.48
N ALA A 100 0.57 1.78 -11.57
CA ALA A 100 -0.34 0.64 -11.75
C ALA A 100 -0.14 -0.47 -10.70
N GLY A 101 1.06 -0.58 -10.11
CA GLY A 101 1.36 -1.50 -9.01
C GLY A 101 1.32 -0.83 -7.63
N GLY A 102 0.72 0.35 -7.51
CA GLY A 102 0.72 1.19 -6.30
C GLY A 102 0.34 0.44 -5.02
N PRO A 103 -0.82 -0.24 -4.95
CA PRO A 103 -1.23 -0.99 -3.76
C PRO A 103 -0.22 -2.07 -3.33
N LEU A 104 0.33 -2.82 -4.30
CA LEU A 104 1.36 -3.84 -4.04
C LEU A 104 2.66 -3.22 -3.52
N ALA A 105 3.09 -2.11 -4.12
CA ALA A 105 4.26 -1.36 -3.69
C ALA A 105 4.07 -0.84 -2.25
N VAL A 106 2.91 -0.25 -1.95
CA VAL A 106 2.56 0.23 -0.60
C VAL A 106 2.60 -0.92 0.40
N LEU A 107 2.03 -2.09 0.07
CA LEU A 107 2.04 -3.24 0.97
C LEU A 107 3.47 -3.63 1.38
N ILE A 108 4.35 -3.86 0.41
CA ILE A 108 5.70 -4.34 0.66
C ILE A 108 6.53 -3.28 1.39
N ILE A 109 6.52 -2.04 0.88
CA ILE A 109 7.36 -0.96 1.40
C ILE A 109 6.88 -0.51 2.79
N ALA A 110 5.56 -0.39 3.00
CA ALA A 110 5.02 0.00 4.30
C ALA A 110 5.32 -1.05 5.37
N ILE A 111 5.27 -2.35 5.06
CA ILE A 111 5.65 -3.40 6.02
C ILE A 111 7.13 -3.24 6.41
N ILE A 112 8.03 -3.11 5.44
CA ILE A 112 9.48 -2.99 5.72
C ILE A 112 9.76 -1.72 6.52
N ALA A 113 9.21 -0.58 6.09
CA ALA A 113 9.39 0.71 6.77
C ALA A 113 8.78 0.70 8.19
N ALA A 114 7.63 0.05 8.37
CA ALA A 114 6.99 -0.11 9.67
C ALA A 114 7.88 -0.91 10.64
N GLU A 115 8.46 -2.02 10.19
CA GLU A 115 9.34 -2.83 11.04
C GLU A 115 10.63 -2.08 11.38
N ILE A 116 11.27 -1.40 10.42
CA ILE A 116 12.44 -0.55 10.69
C ILE A 116 12.06 0.55 11.71
N GLY A 117 10.95 1.25 11.50
CA GLY A 117 10.48 2.30 12.41
C GLY A 117 10.21 1.79 13.83
N LYS A 118 9.58 0.61 13.97
CA LYS A 118 9.36 -0.03 15.28
C LYS A 118 10.67 -0.34 16.00
N THR A 119 11.69 -0.81 15.27
CA THR A 119 12.98 -1.18 15.90
C THR A 119 13.68 0.02 16.51
N VAL A 120 13.53 1.21 15.92
CA VAL A 120 14.14 2.46 16.39
C VAL A 120 13.27 3.19 17.42
N SER A 121 11.95 2.98 17.39
CA SER A 121 11.03 3.66 18.27
C SER A 121 11.29 3.38 19.75
N LYS A 122 11.39 4.45 20.54
CA LYS A 122 11.65 4.47 22.00
C LYS A 122 13.05 4.03 22.42
N GLU A 123 14.03 3.97 21.50
CA GLU A 123 15.42 3.65 21.84
C GLU A 123 16.26 4.90 22.19
N THR A 124 15.84 6.09 21.75
CA THR A 124 16.62 7.32 21.94
C THR A 124 15.87 8.36 22.77
N LYS A 125 16.62 9.24 23.44
CA LYS A 125 16.03 10.41 24.16
C LYS A 125 15.36 11.39 23.21
N VAL A 126 15.68 11.33 21.92
CA VAL A 126 15.16 12.21 20.86
C VAL A 126 14.26 11.42 19.90
N ASP A 127 13.49 10.47 20.44
CA ASP A 127 12.65 9.53 19.68
C ASP A 127 11.68 10.23 18.71
N ILE A 128 11.17 11.40 19.13
CA ILE A 128 10.25 12.23 18.34
C ILE A 128 10.83 12.68 17.00
N LEU A 129 12.16 12.81 16.90
CA LEU A 129 12.83 13.19 15.65
C LEU A 129 13.37 11.96 14.93
N VAL A 130 14.02 11.06 15.67
CA VAL A 130 14.75 9.93 15.09
C VAL A 130 13.78 8.92 14.46
N THR A 131 12.67 8.61 15.13
CA THR A 131 11.72 7.60 14.64
C THR A 131 11.05 8.02 13.34
N PRO A 132 10.50 9.24 13.21
CA PRO A 132 9.97 9.70 11.93
C PRO A 132 11.04 9.79 10.84
N LEU A 133 12.22 10.32 11.16
CA LEU A 133 13.30 10.48 10.19
C LEU A 133 13.72 9.12 9.61
N VAL A 134 13.96 8.12 10.45
CA VAL A 134 14.36 6.79 9.99
C VAL A 134 13.23 6.10 9.21
N THR A 135 11.98 6.21 9.69
CA THR A 135 10.83 5.56 9.02
C THR A 135 10.58 6.16 7.64
N ILE A 136 10.56 7.50 7.53
CA ILE A 136 10.34 8.19 6.25
C ILE A 136 11.54 7.99 5.32
N PHE A 137 12.77 8.14 5.82
CA PHE A 137 13.95 8.00 4.98
C PHE A 137 14.08 6.59 4.42
N SER A 138 13.97 5.56 5.27
CA SER A 138 14.02 4.16 4.81
C SER A 138 12.87 3.83 3.88
N GLY A 139 11.64 4.23 4.23
CA GLY A 139 10.46 3.96 3.40
C GLY A 139 10.52 4.64 2.04
N VAL A 140 10.80 5.94 1.98
CA VAL A 140 10.87 6.69 0.71
C VAL A 140 12.05 6.23 -0.14
N ALA A 141 13.20 5.94 0.45
CA ALA A 141 14.33 5.38 -0.29
C ALA A 141 13.98 4.02 -0.91
N LEU A 142 13.30 3.15 -0.15
CA LEU A 142 12.80 1.87 -0.67
C LEU A 142 11.73 2.06 -1.75
N SER A 143 10.86 3.08 -1.62
CA SER A 143 9.90 3.44 -2.67
C SER A 143 10.61 3.80 -3.97
N MET A 144 11.67 4.61 -3.93
CA MET A 144 12.42 4.98 -5.13
C MET A 144 13.12 3.79 -5.79
N LEU A 145 13.59 2.82 -4.99
CA LEU A 145 14.33 1.67 -5.51
C LEU A 145 13.43 0.54 -6.02
N ILE A 146 12.31 0.27 -5.35
CA ILE A 146 11.52 -0.95 -5.57
C ILE A 146 10.17 -0.64 -6.24
N ALA A 147 9.51 0.48 -5.91
CA ALA A 147 8.16 0.76 -6.40
C ALA A 147 8.09 0.86 -7.94
N PRO A 148 9.05 1.49 -8.66
CA PRO A 148 9.02 1.53 -10.12
C PRO A 148 9.09 0.13 -10.74
N ALA A 149 9.94 -0.75 -10.19
CA ALA A 149 10.06 -2.13 -10.68
C ALA A 149 8.74 -2.90 -10.50
N ILE A 150 8.10 -2.75 -9.33
CA ILE A 150 6.76 -3.31 -9.08
C ILE A 150 5.74 -2.75 -10.07
N GLY A 151 5.76 -1.45 -10.32
CA GLY A 151 4.87 -0.79 -11.27
C GLY A 151 5.04 -1.31 -12.70
N THR A 152 6.28 -1.54 -13.14
CA THR A 152 6.55 -2.13 -14.46
C THR A 152 6.06 -3.58 -14.55
N ALA A 153 6.23 -4.37 -13.49
CA ALA A 153 5.74 -5.74 -13.43
C ALA A 153 4.20 -5.81 -13.42
N ALA A 154 3.53 -4.88 -12.73
CA ALA A 154 2.08 -4.76 -12.79
C ALA A 154 1.60 -4.33 -14.20
N SER A 155 2.32 -3.39 -14.82
CA SER A 155 1.98 -2.89 -16.15
C SER A 155 2.15 -3.96 -17.24
N SER A 156 3.13 -4.86 -17.11
CA SER A 156 3.32 -5.96 -18.07
C SER A 156 2.17 -6.96 -18.02
N VAL A 157 1.61 -7.24 -16.85
CA VAL A 157 0.36 -8.04 -16.73
C VAL A 157 -0.77 -7.35 -17.49
N GLY A 158 -0.92 -6.02 -17.35
CA GLY A 158 -1.89 -5.25 -18.12
C GLY A 158 -1.65 -5.31 -19.64
N GLN A 159 -0.39 -5.27 -20.08
CA GLN A 159 -0.04 -5.42 -21.50
C GLN A 159 -0.37 -6.81 -22.05
N ILE A 160 -0.20 -7.87 -21.25
CA ILE A 160 -0.59 -9.23 -21.64
C ILE A 160 -2.11 -9.30 -21.86
N VAL A 161 -2.89 -8.65 -21.00
CA VAL A 161 -4.36 -8.57 -21.15
C VAL A 161 -4.73 -7.80 -22.42
N MET A 162 -4.09 -6.65 -22.69
CA MET A 162 -4.33 -5.88 -23.92
C MET A 162 -3.95 -6.67 -25.17
N TRP A 163 -2.83 -7.38 -25.15
CA TRP A 163 -2.44 -8.27 -26.25
C TRP A 163 -3.46 -9.41 -26.44
N ALA A 164 -3.99 -9.96 -25.34
CA ALA A 164 -5.00 -11.01 -25.40
C ALA A 164 -6.32 -10.52 -26.01
N THR A 165 -6.68 -9.24 -25.83
CA THR A 165 -7.90 -8.66 -26.44
C THR A 165 -7.83 -8.48 -27.95
N ASP A 166 -6.62 -8.48 -28.55
CA ASP A 166 -6.44 -8.46 -30.01
C ASP A 166 -6.54 -9.86 -30.64
N GLN A 167 -6.64 -10.92 -29.84
CA GLN A 167 -6.72 -12.30 -30.30
C GLN A 167 -8.16 -12.74 -30.62
N GLN A 168 -8.30 -13.86 -31.33
CA GLN A 168 -9.60 -14.45 -31.61
C GLN A 168 -10.39 -14.76 -30.31
N PRO A 169 -11.74 -14.70 -30.34
CA PRO A 169 -12.57 -14.72 -29.13
C PRO A 169 -12.31 -15.88 -28.16
N LEU A 170 -11.98 -17.06 -28.68
CA LEU A 170 -11.70 -18.26 -27.87
C LEU A 170 -10.35 -18.17 -27.14
N PHE A 171 -9.30 -17.67 -27.80
CA PHE A 171 -7.98 -17.47 -27.19
C PHE A 171 -7.97 -16.28 -26.24
N MET A 172 -8.65 -15.19 -26.60
CA MET A 172 -8.87 -14.04 -25.71
C MET A 172 -9.49 -14.50 -24.39
N GLY A 173 -10.57 -15.28 -24.43
CA GLY A 173 -11.26 -15.76 -23.22
C GLY A 173 -10.36 -16.59 -22.31
N ILE A 174 -9.56 -17.51 -22.85
CA ILE A 174 -8.64 -18.34 -22.07
C ILE A 174 -7.55 -17.49 -21.41
N VAL A 175 -6.88 -16.62 -22.17
CA VAL A 175 -5.75 -15.84 -21.66
C VAL A 175 -6.22 -14.79 -20.65
N VAL A 176 -7.33 -14.09 -20.92
CA VAL A 176 -7.89 -13.08 -20.01
C VAL A 176 -8.37 -13.72 -18.71
N SER A 177 -9.10 -14.85 -18.76
CA SER A 177 -9.60 -15.50 -17.55
C SER A 177 -8.49 -15.96 -16.61
N VAL A 178 -7.41 -16.54 -17.14
CA VAL A 178 -6.24 -16.95 -16.36
C VAL A 178 -5.49 -15.73 -15.81
N THR A 179 -5.19 -14.75 -16.66
CA THR A 179 -4.37 -13.59 -16.28
C THR A 179 -5.08 -12.70 -15.27
N VAL A 180 -6.36 -12.40 -15.49
CA VAL A 180 -7.18 -11.61 -14.56
C VAL A 180 -7.46 -12.40 -13.29
N GLY A 181 -7.67 -13.72 -13.37
CA GLY A 181 -7.80 -14.58 -12.20
C GLY A 181 -6.58 -14.51 -11.27
N ILE A 182 -5.37 -14.52 -11.84
CA ILE A 182 -4.13 -14.33 -11.07
C ILE A 182 -4.02 -12.89 -10.56
N ALA A 183 -4.33 -11.90 -11.38
CA ALA A 183 -4.25 -10.49 -10.98
C ALA A 183 -5.20 -10.13 -9.83
N LEU A 184 -6.39 -10.74 -9.76
CA LEU A 184 -7.38 -10.52 -8.69
C LEU A 184 -7.03 -11.20 -7.36
N THR A 185 -6.19 -12.24 -7.40
CA THR A 185 -5.69 -12.91 -6.18
C THR A 185 -4.47 -12.21 -5.61
N LEU A 186 -3.75 -11.45 -6.44
CA LEU A 186 -2.67 -10.58 -6.03
C LEU A 186 -3.21 -9.18 -5.69
N PRO A 187 -2.60 -8.44 -4.75
CA PRO A 187 -3.06 -7.10 -4.39
C PRO A 187 -2.59 -6.05 -5.42
N ILE A 188 -2.95 -6.26 -6.68
CA ILE A 188 -2.60 -5.41 -7.84
C ILE A 188 -3.84 -4.70 -8.41
N SER A 189 -5.05 -5.05 -7.96
CA SER A 189 -6.30 -4.46 -8.46
C SER A 189 -6.61 -3.10 -7.85
#